data_AF-A0A2V7YIS4-F1
#
_entry.id   AF-A0A2V7YIS4-F1
#
_cell.length_a   1.000
_cell.length_b   1.000
_cell.length_c   1.000
_cell.angle_alpha   90.00
_cell.angle_beta   90.00
_cell.angle_gamma   90.00
#
_symmetry.space_group_name_H-M   'P 1'
#
loop_
_entity.id
_entity.type
_entity.pdbx_description
1 polymer ?
#
loop_
_entity_poly.entity_id
_entity_poly.type
_entity_poly.pdbx_seq_one_letter_code
_entity_poly.pdbx_strand_id
1 'polypeptide(L)'
;MDFFQQMVEMGHERVLFCSNPEVGLQAIIAVHSTVLGPGLGGCRMWPYGSTEEALTDVLRLSRGMTYKAAAAGLNLGGGKAVIIGDAKKDKTEALFRAFGRYVDSLNGLYITAEDIGTGTEDMEIVHHETRWVTGLP
;
A
#
# COMPACT_ATOMS: atom_id res chain seq x y z
N MET A 1 11.04 -18.05 -7.22
CA MET A 1 10.59 -18.00 -5.82
C MET A 1 9.11 -18.30 -5.81
N ASP A 2 8.63 -19.08 -4.84
CA ASP A 2 7.19 -19.31 -4.65
C ASP A 2 6.61 -18.20 -3.75
N PHE A 3 5.79 -17.33 -4.34
CA PHE A 3 5.19 -16.20 -3.63
C PHE A 3 4.16 -16.62 -2.58
N PHE A 4 3.42 -17.71 -2.83
CA PHE A 4 2.48 -18.23 -1.84
C PHE A 4 3.20 -18.78 -0.62
N GLN A 5 4.33 -19.46 -0.84
CA GLN A 5 5.18 -19.90 0.27
C GLN A 5 5.63 -18.72 1.14
N GLN A 6 6.13 -17.63 0.54
CA GLN A 6 6.53 -16.44 1.30
C GLN A 6 5.38 -15.82 2.08
N MET A 7 4.19 -15.70 1.47
CA MET A 7 3.00 -15.18 2.16
C MET A 7 2.63 -16.06 3.35
N VAL A 8 2.65 -17.39 3.20
CA VAL A 8 2.35 -18.33 4.28
C VAL A 8 3.38 -18.24 5.41
N GLU A 9 4.66 -18.23 5.08
CA GLU A 9 5.76 -18.14 6.05
C GLU A 9 5.74 -16.82 6.83
N MET A 10 5.37 -15.71 6.16
CA MET A 10 5.29 -14.40 6.78
C MET A 10 3.94 -14.11 7.44
N GLY A 11 2.92 -14.93 7.19
CA GLY A 11 1.58 -14.82 7.79
C GLY A 11 0.66 -13.79 7.11
N HIS A 12 0.83 -13.52 5.82
CA HIS A 12 0.04 -12.51 5.10
C HIS A 12 -1.35 -13.02 4.70
N GLU A 13 -2.36 -12.21 5.01
CA GLU A 13 -3.75 -12.46 4.60
C GLU A 13 -3.99 -12.18 3.10
N ARG A 14 -3.34 -11.15 2.54
CA ARG A 14 -3.59 -10.73 1.15
C ARG A 14 -2.44 -9.97 0.53
N VAL A 15 -2.24 -10.19 -0.77
CA VAL A 15 -1.41 -9.36 -1.66
C VAL A 15 -2.21 -9.06 -2.93
N LEU A 16 -2.27 -7.79 -3.31
CA LEU A 16 -2.95 -7.31 -4.51
C LEU A 16 -1.94 -6.61 -5.42
N PHE A 17 -1.73 -7.18 -6.61
CA PHE A 17 -0.97 -6.53 -7.68
C PHE A 17 -1.92 -5.66 -8.50
N CYS A 18 -1.60 -4.37 -8.57
CA CYS A 18 -2.41 -3.35 -9.24
C CYS A 18 -1.66 -2.87 -10.49
N SER A 19 -2.32 -2.91 -11.64
CA SER A 19 -1.75 -2.40 -12.89
C SER A 19 -2.75 -1.50 -13.61
N ASN A 20 -2.28 -0.34 -14.08
CA ASN A 20 -3.02 0.46 -15.04
C ASN A 20 -2.05 0.97 -16.11
N PRO A 21 -1.99 0.32 -17.29
CA PRO A 21 -1.05 0.67 -18.35
C PRO A 21 -1.24 2.09 -18.91
N GLU A 22 -2.46 2.63 -18.92
CA GLU A 22 -2.76 3.96 -19.50
C GLU A 22 -2.10 5.10 -18.72
N VAL A 23 -1.92 4.91 -17.41
CA VAL A 23 -1.32 5.90 -16.50
C VAL A 23 0.02 5.42 -15.93
N GLY A 24 0.54 4.28 -16.40
CA GLY A 24 1.80 3.69 -15.97
C GLY A 24 1.79 3.15 -14.53
N LEU A 25 0.63 2.90 -13.92
CA LEU A 25 0.58 2.40 -12.54
C LEU A 25 1.06 0.95 -12.47
N GLN A 26 2.06 0.72 -11.64
CA GLN A 26 2.45 -0.60 -11.13
C GLN A 26 2.57 -0.49 -9.61
N ALA A 27 1.64 -1.13 -8.89
CA ALA A 27 1.62 -1.09 -7.43
C ALA A 27 1.36 -2.46 -6.82
N ILE A 28 1.80 -2.65 -5.59
CA ILE A 28 1.52 -3.83 -4.79
C ILE A 28 0.98 -3.35 -3.45
N ILE A 29 -0.18 -3.87 -3.06
CA ILE A 29 -0.77 -3.65 -1.74
C ILE A 29 -0.70 -4.98 -0.98
N ALA A 30 -0.07 -5.00 0.19
CA ALA A 30 -0.05 -6.16 1.07
C ALA A 30 -0.77 -5.85 2.38
N VAL A 31 -1.65 -6.77 2.77
CA VAL A 31 -2.30 -6.77 4.09
C VAL A 31 -1.76 -7.98 4.83
N HIS A 32 -1.01 -7.72 5.90
CA HIS A 32 -0.43 -8.77 6.71
C HIS A 32 -1.46 -9.36 7.67
N SER A 33 -2.09 -8.52 8.50
CA SER A 33 -3.14 -8.97 9.40
C SER A 33 -4.21 -7.91 9.61
N THR A 34 -5.47 -8.35 9.72
CA THR A 34 -6.65 -7.53 10.04
C THR A 34 -7.32 -7.92 11.36
N VAL A 35 -6.68 -8.74 12.19
CA VAL A 35 -7.25 -9.28 13.44
C VAL A 35 -7.76 -8.20 14.39
N LEU A 36 -7.05 -7.07 14.52
CA LEU A 36 -7.45 -5.95 15.39
C LEU A 36 -8.32 -4.90 14.69
N GLY A 37 -8.45 -4.97 13.36
CA GLY A 37 -9.11 -3.96 12.54
C GLY A 37 -8.49 -3.84 11.15
N PRO A 38 -8.93 -2.86 10.34
CA PRO A 38 -8.39 -2.60 9.00
C PRO A 38 -6.87 -2.50 8.98
N GLY A 39 -6.23 -3.03 7.93
CA GLY A 39 -4.81 -2.84 7.72
C GLY A 39 -4.51 -1.38 7.43
N LEU A 40 -3.78 -0.68 8.31
CA LEU A 40 -3.32 0.68 8.04
C LEU A 40 -1.85 0.68 7.68
N GLY A 41 -1.47 1.45 6.66
CA GLY A 41 -0.07 1.77 6.39
C GLY A 41 0.11 2.63 5.15
N GLY A 42 1.16 3.44 5.15
CA GLY A 42 1.38 4.40 4.06
C GLY A 42 1.73 3.76 2.71
N CYS A 43 1.54 4.51 1.64
CA CYS A 43 1.92 4.15 0.28
C CYS A 43 3.30 4.71 -0.06
N ARG A 44 4.28 3.85 -0.27
CA ARG A 44 5.63 4.25 -0.71
C ARG A 44 5.69 4.33 -2.23
N MET A 45 6.40 5.31 -2.78
CA MET A 45 6.75 5.32 -4.20
C MET A 45 8.27 5.26 -4.35
N TRP A 46 8.78 4.21 -5.01
CA TRP A 46 10.22 3.97 -5.11
C TRP A 46 10.61 3.27 -6.42
N PRO A 47 11.76 3.62 -7.04
CA PRO A 47 12.22 2.99 -8.27
C PRO A 47 12.93 1.66 -7.96
N TYR A 48 12.16 0.62 -7.62
CA TYR A 48 12.69 -0.73 -7.39
C TYR A 48 13.36 -1.29 -8.65
N GLY A 49 14.43 -2.08 -8.49
CA GLY A 49 15.13 -2.72 -9.60
C GLY A 49 14.38 -3.90 -10.20
N SER A 50 13.42 -4.46 -9.46
CA SER A 50 12.60 -5.61 -9.87
C SER A 50 11.26 -5.66 -9.13
N THR A 51 10.32 -6.47 -9.63
CA THR A 51 9.03 -6.69 -8.95
C THR A 51 9.23 -7.49 -7.66
N GLU A 52 10.23 -8.36 -7.62
CA GLU A 52 10.61 -9.19 -6.48
C GLU A 52 11.13 -8.33 -5.31
N GLU A 53 11.91 -7.29 -5.60
CA GLU A 53 12.34 -6.31 -4.60
C GLU A 53 11.15 -5.55 -4.01
N ALA A 54 10.24 -5.08 -4.87
CA ALA A 54 9.02 -4.38 -4.44
C ALA A 54 8.12 -5.28 -3.56
N LEU A 55 7.95 -6.55 -3.97
CA LEU A 55 7.18 -7.53 -3.21
C LEU A 55 7.80 -7.82 -1.84
N THR A 56 9.12 -8.04 -1.80
CA THR A 56 9.84 -8.30 -0.55
C THR A 56 9.68 -7.12 0.43
N ASP A 57 9.80 -5.88 -0.07
CA ASP A 57 9.67 -4.69 0.77
C ASP A 57 8.24 -4.52 1.29
N VAL A 58 7.21 -4.65 0.43
CA VAL A 58 5.82 -4.47 0.86
C VAL A 58 5.38 -5.54 1.87
N LEU A 59 5.83 -6.79 1.72
CA LEU A 59 5.53 -7.86 2.68
C LEU A 59 6.18 -7.58 4.04
N ARG A 60 7.46 -7.19 4.04
CA ARG A 60 8.20 -6.87 5.28
C ARG A 60 7.60 -5.67 6.00
N LEU A 61 7.23 -4.62 5.28
CA LEU A 61 6.69 -3.39 5.84
C LEU A 61 5.26 -3.55 6.37
N SER A 62 4.38 -4.26 5.66
CA SER A 62 3.00 -4.54 6.12
C SER A 62 3.01 -5.38 7.41
N ARG A 63 3.92 -6.34 7.51
CA ARG A 63 4.17 -7.09 8.76
C ARG A 63 4.63 -6.17 9.89
N GLY A 64 5.60 -5.28 9.60
CA GLY A 64 6.04 -4.26 10.55
C GLY A 64 4.89 -3.36 11.06
N MET A 65 3.99 -2.96 10.17
CA MET A 65 2.82 -2.15 10.54
C MET A 65 1.86 -2.89 11.48
N THR A 66 1.70 -4.21 11.32
CA THR A 66 0.89 -5.02 12.23
C THR A 66 1.44 -4.95 13.65
N TYR A 67 2.74 -5.19 13.81
CA TYR A 67 3.39 -5.12 15.13
C TYR A 67 3.37 -3.71 15.69
N LYS A 68 3.58 -2.68 14.86
CA LYS A 68 3.53 -1.28 15.27
C LYS A 68 2.15 -0.90 15.81
N ALA A 69 1.09 -1.24 15.09
CA ALA A 69 -0.28 -0.93 15.49
C ALA A 69 -0.66 -1.66 16.79
N ALA A 70 -0.36 -2.96 16.88
CA ALA A 70 -0.61 -3.77 18.07
C ALA A 70 0.16 -3.24 19.30
N ALA A 71 1.46 -2.94 19.14
CA ALA A 71 2.28 -2.39 20.23
C ALA A 71 1.84 -0.99 20.67
N ALA A 72 1.24 -0.21 19.77
CA ALA A 72 0.67 1.09 20.07
C ALA A 72 -0.75 1.02 20.67
N GLY A 73 -1.33 -0.17 20.84
CA GLY A 73 -2.68 -0.35 21.38
C GLY A 73 -3.79 0.14 20.46
N LEU A 74 -3.54 0.20 19.14
CA LEU A 74 -4.51 0.66 18.15
C LEU A 74 -5.38 -0.51 17.67
N ASN A 75 -6.67 -0.25 17.44
CA ASN A 75 -7.59 -1.19 16.80
C ASN A 75 -7.40 -1.19 15.28
N LEU A 76 -6.16 -1.45 14.86
CA LEU A 76 -5.73 -1.44 13.47
C LEU A 76 -4.85 -2.66 13.21
N GLY A 77 -4.99 -3.22 12.01
CA GLY A 77 -4.09 -4.21 11.46
C GLY A 77 -2.88 -3.58 10.79
N GLY A 78 -2.12 -4.39 10.04
CA GLY A 78 -0.98 -3.91 9.26
C GLY A 78 -1.18 -4.07 7.77
N GLY A 79 -1.21 -2.95 7.08
CA GLY A 79 -1.18 -2.88 5.62
C GLY A 79 0.06 -2.14 5.12
N LYS A 80 0.34 -2.26 3.83
CA LYS A 80 1.33 -1.43 3.13
C LYS A 80 1.04 -1.41 1.64
N ALA A 81 1.31 -0.29 1.00
CA ALA A 81 1.38 -0.19 -0.44
C ALA A 81 2.77 0.27 -0.90
N VAL A 82 3.19 -0.23 -2.07
CA VAL A 82 4.32 0.29 -2.83
C VAL A 82 3.87 0.56 -4.25
N ILE A 83 4.27 1.71 -4.80
CA ILE A 83 4.19 2.05 -6.23
C ILE A 83 5.62 1.99 -6.77
N ILE A 84 5.81 1.27 -7.86
CA ILE A 84 7.10 1.18 -8.55
C ILE A 84 7.22 2.39 -9.47
N GLY A 85 8.13 3.31 -9.15
CA GLY A 85 8.36 4.53 -9.95
C GLY A 85 9.23 5.58 -9.24
N ASP A 86 9.79 6.52 -9.99
CA ASP A 86 10.56 7.65 -9.47
C ASP A 86 9.59 8.76 -9.02
N ALA A 87 9.46 8.93 -7.71
CA ALA A 87 8.60 9.95 -7.09
C ALA A 87 8.88 11.39 -7.53
N LYS A 88 10.06 11.68 -8.12
CA LYS A 88 10.41 13.01 -8.62
C LYS A 88 9.97 13.26 -10.06
N LYS A 89 9.59 12.22 -10.81
CA LYS A 89 9.36 12.31 -12.26
C LYS A 89 8.04 11.70 -12.70
N ASP A 90 7.64 10.60 -12.07
CA ASP A 90 6.57 9.74 -12.59
C ASP A 90 5.21 10.00 -11.93
N LYS A 91 5.14 10.96 -11.00
CA LYS A 91 3.88 11.32 -10.35
C LYS A 91 2.94 12.03 -11.31
N THR A 92 1.70 11.57 -11.34
CA THR A 92 0.60 12.24 -12.03
C THR A 92 -0.69 12.06 -11.24
N GLU A 93 -1.63 12.98 -11.38
CA GLU A 93 -2.96 12.86 -10.76
C GLU A 93 -3.67 11.58 -11.21
N ALA A 94 -3.60 11.26 -12.50
CA ALA A 94 -4.24 10.07 -13.06
C ALA A 94 -3.70 8.76 -12.45
N LEU A 95 -2.40 8.70 -12.15
CA LEU A 95 -1.77 7.58 -11.46
C LEU A 95 -2.33 7.39 -10.05
N PHE A 96 -2.43 8.48 -9.26
CA PHE A 96 -2.97 8.41 -7.90
C PHE A 96 -4.48 8.16 -7.85
N ARG A 97 -5.25 8.67 -8.83
CA ARG A 97 -6.67 8.29 -8.98
C ARG A 97 -6.81 6.80 -9.28
N ALA A 98 -5.99 6.26 -10.17
CA ALA A 98 -6.00 4.82 -10.44
C ALA A 98 -5.64 4.00 -9.19
N PHE A 99 -4.62 4.43 -8.44
CA PHE A 99 -4.27 3.80 -7.16
C PHE A 99 -5.42 3.88 -6.15
N GLY A 100 -6.09 5.03 -6.02
CA GLY A 100 -7.23 5.22 -5.13
C GLY A 100 -8.40 4.28 -5.43
N ARG A 101 -8.71 4.01 -6.70
CA ARG A 101 -9.71 3.00 -7.08
C ARG A 101 -9.32 1.57 -6.65
N TYR A 102 -8.03 1.22 -6.69
CA TYR A 102 -7.57 -0.07 -6.18
C TYR A 102 -7.64 -0.15 -4.66
N VAL A 103 -7.34 0.93 -3.95
CA VAL A 103 -7.58 1.01 -2.50
C VAL A 103 -9.07 0.87 -2.19
N ASP A 104 -9.94 1.54 -2.94
CA ASP A 104 -11.40 1.44 -2.78
C ASP A 104 -11.91 0.02 -2.98
N SER A 105 -11.35 -0.71 -3.96
CA SER A 105 -11.72 -2.10 -4.25
C SER A 105 -11.49 -3.06 -3.08
N LEU A 106 -10.63 -2.70 -2.12
CA LEU A 106 -10.40 -3.45 -0.89
C LEU A 106 -11.47 -3.19 0.18
N ASN A 107 -12.41 -2.26 -0.08
CA ASN A 107 -13.60 -1.96 0.71
C ASN A 107 -13.31 -1.84 2.23
N GLY A 108 -12.27 -1.09 2.56
CA GLY A 108 -11.88 -0.82 3.95
C GLY A 108 -11.04 -1.89 4.63
N LEU A 109 -10.62 -2.95 3.92
CA LEU A 109 -9.60 -3.87 4.44
C LEU A 109 -8.22 -3.23 4.53
N TYR A 110 -7.96 -2.21 3.72
CA TYR A 110 -6.73 -1.43 3.71
C TYR A 110 -7.05 0.07 3.74
N ILE A 111 -6.34 0.81 4.60
CA ILE A 111 -6.37 2.26 4.72
C ILE A 111 -4.95 2.77 4.43
N THR A 112 -4.82 3.62 3.41
CA THR A 112 -3.52 4.19 3.02
C THR A 112 -3.23 5.52 3.71
N ALA A 113 -1.97 5.96 3.67
CA ALA A 113 -1.46 7.24 4.14
C ALA A 113 -0.20 7.62 3.34
N GLU A 114 0.44 8.74 3.63
CA GLU A 114 1.75 9.08 3.10
C GLU A 114 2.88 8.15 3.60
N ASP A 115 3.95 8.03 2.81
CA ASP A 115 5.24 7.44 3.19
C ASP A 115 6.33 8.01 2.25
N ILE A 116 7.57 7.54 2.35
CA ILE A 116 8.66 7.88 1.44
C ILE A 116 8.19 7.86 -0.02
N GLY A 117 8.33 9.01 -0.69
CA GLY A 117 7.95 9.19 -2.08
C GLY A 117 6.51 9.64 -2.29
N THR A 118 5.65 9.68 -1.27
CA THR A 118 4.31 10.25 -1.33
C THR A 118 4.12 11.31 -0.24
N GLY A 119 3.19 12.23 -0.44
CA GLY A 119 2.84 13.30 0.49
C GLY A 119 1.33 13.49 0.63
N THR A 120 0.93 14.46 1.44
CA THR A 120 -0.48 14.76 1.73
C THR A 120 -1.26 15.19 0.48
N GLU A 121 -0.62 15.90 -0.45
CA GLU A 121 -1.20 16.27 -1.76
C GLU A 121 -1.54 15.03 -2.61
N ASP A 122 -0.69 13.99 -2.58
CA ASP A 122 -0.99 12.73 -3.28
C ASP A 122 -2.17 12.02 -2.62
N MET A 123 -2.25 12.04 -1.29
CA MET A 123 -3.35 11.44 -0.54
C MET A 123 -4.68 12.17 -0.75
N GLU A 124 -4.66 13.49 -0.97
CA GLU A 124 -5.84 14.26 -1.37
C GLU A 124 -6.38 13.80 -2.74
N ILE A 125 -5.49 13.54 -3.70
CA ILE A 125 -5.89 12.97 -4.99
C ILE A 125 -6.52 11.58 -4.82
N VAL A 126 -5.91 10.72 -3.99
CA VAL A 126 -6.45 9.40 -3.66
C VAL A 126 -7.82 9.52 -3.00
N HIS A 127 -8.03 10.53 -2.16
CA HIS A 127 -9.28 10.76 -1.44
C HIS A 127 -10.48 11.02 -2.36
N HIS A 128 -10.25 11.54 -3.58
CA HIS A 128 -11.32 11.70 -4.56
C HIS A 128 -11.93 10.38 -5.02
N GLU A 129 -11.21 9.27 -4.90
CA GLU A 129 -11.65 7.95 -5.38
C GLU A 129 -12.01 7.01 -4.24
N THR A 130 -11.57 7.30 -3.00
CA THR A 130 -11.87 6.46 -1.84
C THR A 130 -11.85 7.22 -0.51
N ARG A 131 -12.68 6.79 0.43
CA ARG A 131 -12.63 7.27 1.83
C ARG A 131 -11.55 6.59 2.67
N TRP A 132 -10.92 5.52 2.17
CA TRP A 132 -9.97 4.68 2.93
C TRP A 132 -8.54 5.22 2.85
N VAL A 133 -8.39 6.49 3.22
CA VAL A 133 -7.11 7.22 3.24
C VAL A 133 -7.07 8.15 4.46
N THR A 134 -5.88 8.32 5.03
CA THR A 134 -5.60 9.28 6.10
C THR A 134 -4.36 10.11 5.76
N GLY A 135 -3.99 11.07 6.61
CA GLY A 135 -2.89 11.99 6.35
C GLY A 135 -3.26 13.05 5.31
N LEU A 136 -4.50 13.55 5.41
CA LEU A 136 -5.01 14.66 4.60
C LEU A 136 -4.63 16.00 5.27
N PRO A 137 -4.56 17.11 4.50
CA PRO A 137 -4.28 18.45 5.02
C PRO A 137 -5.23 18.91 6.14
#